data_AF-A0A933TTS6-F1
#
_entry.id   AF-A0A933TTS6-F1
#
_cell.length_a   1.000
_cell.length_b   1.000
_cell.length_c   1.000
_cell.angle_alpha   90.00
_cell.angle_beta   90.00
_cell.angle_gamma   90.00
#
_symmetry.space_group_name_H-M   'P 1'
#
loop_
_entity.id
_entity.type
_entity.pdbx_description
1 polymer ?
#
loop_
_entity_poly.entity_id
_entity_poly.type
_entity_poly.pdbx_seq_one_letter_code
_entity_poly.pdbx_strand_id
1 'polypeptide(L)'
;MKLPLFLIAAALALPAHAFPWLASGDNIRGADLMTQPERQAYVAKLQSMQSMEQCQGFMQAHYLDLERRAKEKNVTLPPVKGDPCKVMQTMGRIK
;
A
#
# COMPACT_ATOMS: atom_id res chain seq x y z
N MET A 1 42.02 -15.89 29.98
CA MET A 1 40.92 -16.18 29.05
C MET A 1 40.19 -14.88 28.74
N LYS A 2 40.24 -14.42 27.48
CA LYS A 2 39.60 -13.17 27.04
C LYS A 2 38.19 -13.51 26.53
N LEU A 3 37.18 -12.97 27.18
CA LEU A 3 35.76 -13.18 26.88
C LEU A 3 35.39 -12.44 25.58
N PRO A 4 34.78 -13.09 24.56
CA PRO A 4 34.45 -12.41 23.32
C PRO A 4 33.17 -11.59 23.50
N LEU A 5 33.27 -10.33 23.07
CA LEU A 5 32.20 -9.34 22.99
C LEU A 5 31.16 -9.80 21.95
N PHE A 6 29.98 -10.21 22.40
CA PHE A 6 28.83 -10.49 21.53
C PHE A 6 28.31 -9.16 20.96
N LEU A 7 28.51 -8.97 19.65
CA LEU A 7 27.86 -7.94 18.85
C LEU A 7 26.37 -8.28 18.70
N ILE A 8 25.50 -7.56 19.43
CA ILE A 8 24.06 -7.59 19.21
C ILE A 8 23.74 -6.70 18.01
N ALA A 9 23.50 -7.32 16.85
CA ALA A 9 22.96 -6.64 15.68
C ALA A 9 21.46 -6.33 15.94
N ALA A 10 21.15 -5.07 16.25
CA ALA A 10 19.78 -4.58 16.35
C ALA A 10 19.16 -4.49 14.96
N ALA A 11 18.28 -5.44 14.62
CA ALA A 11 17.47 -5.38 13.42
C ALA A 11 16.44 -4.22 13.55
N LEU A 12 16.63 -3.16 12.77
CA LEU A 12 15.63 -2.12 12.53
C LEU A 12 14.47 -2.70 11.72
N ALA A 13 13.57 -3.44 12.37
CA ALA A 13 12.27 -3.76 11.81
C ALA A 13 11.41 -2.48 11.84
N LEU A 14 11.33 -1.79 10.71
CA LEU A 14 10.38 -0.67 10.53
C LEU A 14 8.96 -1.16 10.87
N PRO A 15 8.14 -0.35 11.55
CA PRO A 15 6.88 -0.81 12.10
C PRO A 15 5.86 -1.00 10.97
N ALA A 16 5.71 -2.24 10.50
CA ALA A 16 4.57 -2.66 9.68
C ALA A 16 3.21 -2.31 10.37
N HIS A 17 3.24 -2.08 11.69
CA HIS A 17 2.10 -1.64 12.50
C HIS A 17 1.66 -0.19 12.28
N ALA A 18 2.51 0.69 11.73
CA ALA A 18 2.13 2.09 11.49
C ALA A 18 1.13 2.24 10.33
N PHE A 19 1.10 1.27 9.42
CA PHE A 19 0.22 1.27 8.25
C PHE A 19 -0.31 -0.14 7.98
N PRO A 20 -1.24 -0.67 8.79
CA PRO A 20 -1.75 -2.04 8.64
C PRO A 20 -2.33 -2.33 7.25
N TRP A 21 -2.90 -1.31 6.61
CA TRP A 21 -3.41 -1.38 5.23
C TRP A 21 -2.34 -1.69 4.19
N LEU A 22 -1.09 -1.29 4.45
CA LEU A 22 0.07 -1.57 3.62
C LEU A 22 0.60 -2.99 3.82
N ALA A 23 0.06 -3.74 4.79
CA ALA A 23 0.37 -5.14 5.00
C ALA A 23 -0.76 -6.07 4.50
N SER A 24 -2.02 -5.72 4.75
CA SER A 24 -3.15 -6.59 4.43
C SER A 24 -3.92 -6.24 3.15
N GLY A 25 -3.91 -4.97 2.74
CA GLY A 25 -4.73 -4.47 1.64
C GLY A 25 -6.22 -4.32 1.97
N ASP A 26 -6.64 -4.53 3.21
CA ASP A 26 -8.08 -4.53 3.57
C ASP A 26 -8.73 -3.15 3.57
N ASN A 27 -7.93 -2.07 3.70
CA ASN A 27 -8.45 -0.69 3.68
C ASN A 27 -8.31 0.00 2.31
N ILE A 28 -8.17 -0.78 1.23
CA ILE A 28 -8.23 -0.25 -0.13
C ILE A 28 -9.69 0.19 -0.39
N ARG A 29 -9.89 1.40 -0.91
CA ARG A 29 -11.21 1.84 -1.38
C ARG A 29 -11.71 0.82 -2.41
N GLY A 30 -12.88 0.21 -2.18
CA GLY A 30 -13.42 -0.79 -3.10
C GLY A 30 -12.78 -2.18 -2.96
N ALA A 31 -12.15 -2.49 -1.83
CA ALA A 31 -11.60 -3.81 -1.52
C ALA A 31 -12.60 -4.97 -1.74
N ASP A 32 -13.90 -4.73 -1.56
CA ASP A 32 -14.98 -5.70 -1.81
C ASP A 32 -15.15 -6.09 -3.29
N LEU A 33 -14.59 -5.28 -4.19
CA LEU A 33 -14.56 -5.53 -5.64
C LEU A 33 -13.26 -6.21 -6.09
N MET A 34 -12.39 -6.56 -5.14
CA MET A 34 -11.10 -7.18 -5.35
C MET A 34 -11.05 -8.53 -4.64
N THR A 35 -10.32 -9.45 -5.24
CA THR A 35 -9.92 -10.71 -4.62
C THR A 35 -8.74 -10.48 -3.66
N GLN A 36 -8.50 -11.42 -2.74
CA GLN A 36 -7.35 -11.35 -1.83
C GLN A 36 -6.00 -11.24 -2.60
N PRO A 37 -5.76 -12.01 -3.69
CA PRO A 37 -4.54 -11.86 -4.47
C PRO A 37 -4.41 -10.48 -5.14
N GLU A 38 -5.50 -9.89 -5.63
CA GLU A 38 -5.47 -8.54 -6.20
C GLU A 38 -5.13 -7.49 -5.15
N ARG A 39 -5.61 -7.63 -3.91
CA ARG A 39 -5.25 -6.74 -2.80
C ARG A 39 -3.76 -6.81 -2.47
N GLN A 40 -3.19 -8.01 -2.43
CA GLN A 40 -1.75 -8.18 -2.22
C GLN A 40 -0.92 -7.62 -3.37
N ALA A 41 -1.35 -7.85 -4.62
CA ALA A 41 -0.70 -7.29 -5.80
C ALA A 41 -0.74 -5.75 -5.80
N TYR A 42 -1.85 -5.15 -5.40
CA TYR A 42 -1.97 -3.70 -5.22
C TYR A 42 -0.95 -3.17 -4.22
N VAL A 43 -0.86 -3.80 -3.03
CA VAL A 43 0.10 -3.41 -1.99
C VAL A 43 1.54 -3.53 -2.49
N ALA A 44 1.91 -4.67 -3.09
CA ALA A 44 3.24 -4.89 -3.63
C ALA A 44 3.59 -3.86 -4.72
N LYS A 45 2.64 -3.57 -5.61
CA LYS A 45 2.82 -2.59 -6.68
C LYS A 45 3.01 -1.18 -6.12
N LEU A 46 2.18 -0.77 -5.16
CA LEU A 46 2.30 0.53 -4.51
C LEU A 46 3.66 0.68 -3.82
N GLN A 47 4.13 -0.35 -3.11
CA GLN A 47 5.44 -0.34 -2.45
C GLN A 47 6.63 -0.30 -3.42
N SER A 48 6.45 -0.70 -4.68
CA SER A 48 7.51 -0.71 -5.69
C SER A 48 7.70 0.62 -6.43
N MET A 49 6.78 1.58 -6.25
CA MET A 49 6.86 2.88 -6.92
C MET A 49 8.03 3.71 -6.40
N GLN A 50 8.59 4.56 -7.27
CA GLN A 50 9.77 5.38 -6.93
C GLN A 50 9.49 6.89 -6.93
N SER A 51 8.41 7.33 -7.58
CA SER A 51 8.07 8.74 -7.70
C SER A 51 6.58 8.99 -7.47
N MET A 52 6.26 10.23 -7.11
CA MET A 52 4.88 10.71 -7.02
C MET A 52 4.11 10.49 -8.34
N GLU A 53 4.74 10.74 -9.48
CA GLU A 53 4.11 10.56 -10.80
C GLU A 53 3.72 9.10 -11.05
N GLN A 54 4.63 8.15 -10.80
CA GLN A 54 4.35 6.73 -10.97
C GLN A 54 3.22 6.27 -10.04
N CYS A 55 3.24 6.74 -8.80
CA CYS A 55 2.20 6.42 -7.83
C CYS A 55 0.84 6.98 -8.27
N GLN A 56 0.77 8.25 -8.66
CA GLN A 56 -0.48 8.90 -9.09
C GLN A 56 -1.06 8.23 -10.33
N GLY A 57 -0.22 7.90 -11.33
CA GLY A 57 -0.66 7.17 -12.52
C GLY A 57 -1.22 5.79 -12.18
N PHE A 58 -0.57 5.06 -11.28
CA PHE A 58 -1.06 3.78 -10.78
C PHE A 58 -2.40 3.92 -10.03
N MET A 59 -2.52 4.90 -9.14
CA MET A 59 -3.74 5.14 -8.38
C MET A 59 -4.91 5.54 -9.27
N GLN A 60 -4.68 6.38 -10.28
CA GLN A 60 -5.71 6.77 -11.24
C GLN A 60 -6.21 5.56 -12.04
N ALA A 61 -5.30 4.73 -12.56
CA ALA A 61 -5.67 3.50 -13.27
C ALA A 61 -6.46 2.55 -12.35
N HIS A 62 -6.03 2.41 -11.10
CA HIS A 62 -6.72 1.58 -10.12
C HIS A 62 -8.14 2.08 -9.81
N TYR A 63 -8.33 3.40 -9.66
CA TYR A 63 -9.65 3.97 -9.42
C TYR A 63 -10.60 3.79 -10.61
N LEU A 64 -10.12 3.96 -11.83
CA LEU A 64 -10.92 3.72 -13.04
C LEU A 64 -11.37 2.26 -13.14
N ASP A 65 -10.49 1.30 -12.82
CA ASP A 65 -10.85 -0.11 -12.80
C ASP A 65 -11.94 -0.41 -11.76
N LEU A 66 -11.81 0.13 -10.55
CA LEU A 66 -12.81 -0.03 -9.51
C LEU A 66 -14.15 0.61 -9.87
N GLU A 67 -14.14 1.80 -10.47
CA GLU A 67 -15.36 2.46 -10.95
C GLU A 67 -16.07 1.64 -12.02
N ARG A 68 -15.31 1.05 -12.96
CA ARG A 68 -15.86 0.14 -13.96
C ARG A 68 -16.51 -1.08 -13.31
N ARG A 69 -15.79 -1.76 -12.41
CA ARG A 69 -16.32 -2.93 -11.66
C ARG A 69 -17.57 -2.59 -10.85
N ALA A 70 -17.58 -1.41 -10.23
CA ALA A 70 -18.70 -0.92 -9.44
C ALA A 70 -19.95 -0.71 -10.31
N LYS A 71 -19.79 -0.10 -11.49
CA LYS A 71 -20.87 0.05 -12.49
C LYS A 71 -21.38 -1.31 -12.97
N GLU A 72 -20.50 -2.24 -13.31
CA GLU A 72 -20.89 -3.59 -13.76
C GLU A 72 -21.69 -4.37 -12.70
N LYS A 73 -21.39 -4.14 -11.42
CA LYS A 73 -22.08 -4.78 -10.29
C LYS A 73 -23.20 -3.94 -9.69
N ASN A 74 -23.51 -2.78 -10.27
CA ASN A 74 -24.51 -1.83 -9.76
C ASN A 74 -24.31 -1.46 -8.28
N VAL A 75 -23.05 -1.27 -7.86
CA VAL A 75 -22.71 -0.83 -6.50
C VAL A 75 -22.09 0.57 -6.51
N THR A 76 -22.26 1.30 -5.42
CA THR A 76 -21.64 2.62 -5.24
C THR A 76 -20.35 2.48 -4.44
N LEU A 77 -19.25 3.04 -4.94
CA LEU A 77 -18.00 3.07 -4.19
C LEU A 77 -18.05 4.11 -3.07
N PRO A 78 -17.46 3.83 -1.90
CA PRO A 78 -17.32 4.83 -0.84
C PRO A 78 -16.49 6.03 -1.33
N PRO A 79 -16.59 7.20 -0.66
CA PRO A 79 -15.77 8.36 -1.01
C PRO A 79 -14.28 8.04 -0.81
N VAL A 80 -13.42 8.72 -1.57
CA VAL A 80 -11.96 8.62 -1.40
C VAL A 80 -11.60 9.18 -0.02
N LYS A 81 -10.85 8.40 0.76
CA LYS A 81 -10.35 8.79 2.08
C LYS A 81 -8.82 8.71 2.06
N GLY A 82 -8.18 9.87 2.15
CA GLY A 82 -6.72 9.98 2.13
C GLY A 82 -6.09 9.79 0.75
N ASP A 83 -4.77 9.94 0.71
CA ASP A 83 -3.95 9.79 -0.49
C ASP A 83 -2.83 8.77 -0.22
N PRO A 84 -2.92 7.55 -0.78
CA PRO A 84 -1.89 6.53 -0.66
C PRO A 84 -0.50 7.00 -1.10
N CYS A 85 -0.43 7.84 -2.13
CA CYS A 85 0.84 8.39 -2.62
C CYS A 85 1.42 9.37 -1.61
N LYS A 86 0.60 10.22 -1.00
CA LYS A 86 1.07 11.11 0.06
C LYS A 86 1.57 10.35 1.28
N VAL A 87 0.94 9.22 1.62
CA VAL A 87 1.44 8.33 2.69
C VAL A 87 2.81 7.77 2.31
N MET A 88 2.97 7.24 1.09
CA MET A 88 4.25 6.71 0.60
C MET A 88 5.35 7.79 0.57
N GLN A 89 5.01 9.03 0.22
CA GLN A 89 5.93 10.17 0.26
C GLN A 89 6.33 10.50 1.70
N THR A 90 5.36 10.53 2.62
CA THR A 90 5.60 10.79 4.05
C THR A 90 6.48 9.70 4.68
N MET A 91 6.34 8.46 4.21
CA MET A 91 7.22 7.35 4.58
C MET A 91 8.63 7.41 3.96
N GLY A 92 8.91 8.40 3.09
CA GLY A 92 10.18 8.53 2.38
C GLY A 92 10.42 7.48 1.31
N ARG A 93 9.38 6.77 0.86
CA ARG A 93 9.49 5.68 -0.14
C ARG A 93 9.42 6.19 -1.58
N ILE A 94 8.76 7.33 -1.78
CA ILE A 94 8.70 8.03 -3.07
C ILE A 94 9.04 9.51 -2.89
N LYS A 95 9.63 10.12 -3.91
CA LYS A 95 9.91 11.56 -3.98
C LYS A 95 8.76 12.30 -4.66
#